data_AF-E4TND7-F1
#
_entry.id   AF-E4TND7-F1
#
_cell.length_a   1.000
_cell.length_b   1.000
_cell.length_c   1.000
_cell.angle_alpha   90.00
_cell.angle_beta   90.00
_cell.angle_gamma   90.00
#
_symmetry.space_group_name_H-M   'P 1'
#
loop_
_entity.id
_entity.type
_entity.pdbx_description
1 polymer ?
#
loop_
_entity_poly.entity_id
_entity_poly.type
_entity_poly.pdbx_seq_one_letter_code
_entity_poly.pdbx_strand_id
1 'polypeptide(L)'
;MTKNKIIPYKPYLKELARELRKNSTIAKVLLWEQIKARRLGFQFHRQVPMDNYIVDFYCHELMLAIEVDGSTHDDEEAVQLDLKRQQKLGNYGVKFLRFEDVDIKNNVENVVKYIEEYIREIE
;
A
#
# COMPACT_ATOMS: atom_id res chain seq x y z
N MET A 1 -23.91 2.90 0.59
CA MET A 1 -22.66 2.44 -0.07
C MET A 1 -22.08 3.61 -0.82
N THR A 2 -21.05 4.24 -0.26
CA THR A 2 -20.30 5.31 -0.93
C THR A 2 -19.71 4.74 -2.23
N LYS A 3 -19.91 5.44 -3.35
CA LYS A 3 -19.36 5.02 -4.64
C LYS A 3 -17.85 4.85 -4.50
N ASN A 4 -17.30 3.73 -4.98
CA ASN A 4 -15.85 3.52 -5.04
C ASN A 4 -15.19 4.71 -5.75
N LYS A 5 -14.48 5.55 -4.98
CA LYS A 5 -13.76 6.70 -5.52
C LYS A 5 -12.50 6.18 -6.20
N ILE A 6 -12.59 5.95 -7.50
CA ILE A 6 -11.44 5.56 -8.32
C ILE A 6 -10.55 6.79 -8.47
N ILE A 7 -9.33 6.72 -7.95
CA ILE A 7 -8.30 7.74 -8.18
C ILE A 7 -7.80 7.54 -9.63
N PRO A 8 -7.84 8.59 -10.49
CA PRO A 8 -7.38 8.46 -11.86
C PRO A 8 -5.89 8.12 -11.88
N TYR A 9 -5.44 7.36 -12.87
CA TYR A 9 -4.03 6.98 -13.01
C TYR A 9 -3.59 7.01 -14.47
N LYS A 10 -2.28 7.14 -14.71
CA LYS A 10 -1.74 7.11 -16.07
C LYS A 10 -1.85 5.70 -16.67
N PRO A 11 -2.41 5.52 -17.89
CA PRO A 11 -2.65 4.19 -18.46
C PRO A 11 -1.42 3.28 -18.53
N TYR A 12 -0.22 3.83 -18.75
CA TYR A 12 1.03 3.06 -18.81
C TYR A 12 1.35 2.35 -17.48
N LEU A 13 0.87 2.86 -16.34
CA LEU A 13 1.07 2.23 -15.02
C LEU A 13 0.33 0.90 -14.90
N LYS A 14 -0.66 0.63 -15.75
CA LYS A 14 -1.40 -0.64 -15.74
C LYS A 14 -0.51 -1.82 -16.07
N GLU A 15 0.36 -1.68 -17.08
CA GLU A 15 1.30 -2.72 -17.47
C GLU A 15 2.39 -2.89 -16.42
N LEU A 16 2.94 -1.78 -15.92
CA LEU A 16 3.93 -1.80 -14.85
C LEU A 16 3.38 -2.50 -13.59
N ALA A 17 2.16 -2.17 -13.17
CA ALA A 17 1.50 -2.82 -12.04
C ALA A 17 1.27 -4.32 -12.29
N ARG A 18 1.02 -4.75 -13.53
CA ARG A 18 0.90 -6.18 -13.85
C ARG A 18 2.24 -6.89 -13.66
N GLU A 19 3.34 -6.28 -14.10
CA GLU A 19 4.68 -6.86 -13.93
C GLU A 19 5.11 -6.87 -12.46
N LEU A 20 4.83 -5.82 -11.69
CA LEU A 20 5.10 -5.78 -10.25
C LEU A 20 4.33 -6.87 -9.48
N ARG A 21 3.11 -7.21 -9.92
CA ARG A 21 2.34 -8.33 -9.33
C ARG A 21 2.96 -9.70 -9.61
N LYS A 22 3.64 -9.86 -10.75
CA LYS A 22 4.33 -11.12 -11.08
C LYS A 22 5.66 -11.22 -10.33
N ASN A 23 6.39 -10.12 -10.24
CA ASN A 23 7.74 -10.03 -9.69
C ASN A 23 7.74 -9.42 -8.28
N SER A 24 6.84 -9.88 -7.41
CA SER A 24 6.68 -9.34 -6.06
C SER A 24 7.79 -9.82 -5.12
N THR A 25 8.22 -8.98 -4.18
CA THR A 25 9.16 -9.39 -3.12
C THR A 25 8.49 -10.38 -2.15
N ILE A 26 9.32 -11.15 -1.43
CA ILE A 26 8.84 -12.13 -0.44
C ILE A 26 7.99 -11.45 0.65
N ALA A 27 8.42 -10.30 1.19
CA ALA A 27 7.65 -9.58 2.21
C ALA A 27 6.25 -9.19 1.70
N LYS A 28 6.17 -8.63 0.49
CA LYS A 28 4.88 -8.27 -0.13
C LYS A 28 4.00 -9.51 -0.34
N VAL A 29 4.56 -10.66 -0.73
CA VAL A 29 3.80 -11.92 -0.84
C VAL A 29 3.27 -12.37 0.52
N LEU A 30 4.12 -12.37 1.56
CA LEU A 30 3.74 -12.76 2.91
C LEU A 30 2.60 -11.89 3.44
N LEU A 31 2.70 -10.57 3.33
CA LEU A 31 1.65 -9.65 3.76
C LEU A 31 0.37 -9.83 2.93
N TRP A 32 0.49 -9.99 1.60
CA TRP A 32 -0.67 -10.19 0.72
C TRP A 32 -1.50 -11.40 1.13
N GLU A 33 -0.87 -12.52 1.49
CA GLU A 33 -1.58 -13.72 1.95
C GLU A 33 -2.40 -13.48 3.21
N GLN A 34 -2.00 -12.52 4.06
CA GLN A 34 -2.73 -12.18 5.28
C GLN A 34 -3.89 -11.21 5.06
N ILE A 35 -3.80 -10.29 4.10
CA ILE A 35 -4.80 -9.23 3.91
C ILE A 35 -5.77 -9.47 2.74
N LYS A 36 -5.47 -10.41 1.84
CA LYS A 36 -6.32 -10.71 0.68
C LYS A 36 -7.67 -11.28 1.08
N ALA A 37 -8.60 -11.32 0.13
CA ALA A 37 -9.90 -11.99 0.27
C ALA A 37 -10.70 -11.53 1.51
N ARG A 38 -10.60 -10.24 1.88
CA ARG A 38 -11.30 -9.65 3.03
C ARG A 38 -11.01 -10.32 4.38
N ARG A 39 -9.80 -10.87 4.55
CA ARG A 39 -9.36 -11.44 5.84
C ARG A 39 -9.44 -10.44 7.00
N LEU A 40 -9.24 -9.15 6.71
CA LEU A 40 -9.39 -8.06 7.68
C LEU A 40 -10.77 -7.37 7.63
N GLY A 41 -11.79 -8.03 7.07
CA GLY A 41 -13.11 -7.44 6.84
C GLY A 41 -13.21 -6.52 5.61
N PHE A 42 -12.10 -5.93 5.18
CA PHE A 42 -12.05 -4.98 4.05
C PHE A 42 -11.33 -5.52 2.82
N GLN A 43 -11.68 -5.00 1.63
CA GLN A 43 -11.10 -5.42 0.37
C GLN A 43 -9.81 -4.66 0.04
N PHE A 44 -8.69 -5.37 0.19
CA PHE A 44 -7.38 -4.92 -0.28
C PHE A 44 -7.11 -5.37 -1.72
N HIS A 45 -6.45 -4.50 -2.48
CA HIS A 45 -5.89 -4.78 -3.79
C HIS A 45 -4.38 -4.53 -3.74
N ARG A 46 -3.60 -5.30 -4.51
CA ARG A 46 -2.14 -5.14 -4.59
C ARG A 46 -1.70 -4.41 -5.86
N GLN A 47 -0.60 -3.66 -5.76
CA GLN A 47 0.07 -2.91 -6.83
C GLN A 47 -0.91 -2.02 -7.58
N VAL A 48 -1.51 -1.04 -6.88
CA VAL A 48 -2.63 -0.25 -7.41
C VAL A 48 -2.11 1.06 -8.02
N PRO A 49 -2.28 1.28 -9.34
CA PRO A 49 -2.00 2.57 -9.94
C PRO A 49 -2.89 3.67 -9.38
N MET A 50 -2.28 4.79 -9.01
CA MET A 50 -2.94 5.99 -8.50
C MET A 50 -2.18 7.23 -8.94
N ASP A 51 -2.84 8.12 -9.66
CA ASP A 51 -2.24 9.31 -10.24
C ASP A 51 -0.97 8.96 -11.04
N ASN A 52 0.22 9.33 -10.57
CA ASN A 52 1.50 9.01 -11.20
C ASN A 52 2.26 7.89 -10.49
N TYR A 53 1.66 7.21 -9.51
CA TYR A 53 2.30 6.26 -8.62
C TYR A 53 1.63 4.88 -8.67
N ILE A 54 2.30 3.87 -8.13
CA ILE A 54 1.72 2.55 -7.83
C ILE A 54 1.98 2.29 -6.36
N VAL A 55 0.92 2.07 -5.59
CA VAL A 55 1.02 1.71 -4.16
C VAL A 55 1.00 0.19 -4.01
N ASP A 56 1.75 -0.35 -3.05
CA ASP A 56 1.88 -1.80 -2.88
C ASP A 56 0.56 -2.48 -2.53
N PHE A 57 -0.20 -1.91 -1.60
CA PHE A 57 -1.57 -2.35 -1.28
C PHE A 57 -2.49 -1.16 -1.07
N TYR A 58 -3.77 -1.35 -1.40
CA TYR A 58 -4.79 -0.34 -1.19
C TYR A 58 -6.15 -0.92 -0.82
N CYS A 59 -6.74 -0.35 0.22
CA CYS A 59 -8.14 -0.53 0.58
C CYS A 59 -8.94 0.74 0.25
N HIS A 60 -9.85 0.62 -0.72
CA HIS A 60 -10.69 1.73 -1.15
C HIS A 60 -11.78 2.11 -0.13
N GLU A 61 -12.23 1.16 0.69
CA GLU A 61 -13.27 1.35 1.71
C GLU A 61 -12.76 2.27 2.83
N LEU A 62 -11.46 2.17 3.14
CA LEU A 62 -10.79 2.93 4.20
C LEU A 62 -9.93 4.08 3.67
N MET A 63 -9.82 4.24 2.35
CA MET A 63 -8.84 5.11 1.68
C MET A 63 -7.41 4.88 2.22
N LEU A 64 -7.03 3.61 2.45
CA LEU A 64 -5.78 3.25 3.11
C LEU A 64 -4.80 2.58 2.13
N ALA A 65 -3.63 3.18 1.94
CA ALA A 65 -2.49 2.58 1.27
C ALA A 65 -1.52 1.96 2.28
N ILE A 66 -0.97 0.80 1.95
CA ILE A 66 0.11 0.16 2.72
C ILE A 66 1.30 -0.01 1.79
N GLU A 67 2.46 0.51 2.18
CA GLU A 67 3.72 0.42 1.45
C GLU A 67 4.71 -0.49 2.17
N VAL A 68 5.42 -1.33 1.42
CA VAL A 68 6.47 -2.19 1.94
C VAL A 68 7.80 -1.71 1.40
N ASP A 69 8.57 -1.08 2.27
CA ASP A 69 9.84 -0.48 1.92
C ASP A 69 10.95 -1.50 2.11
N GLY A 70 11.76 -1.69 1.07
CA GLY A 70 13.09 -2.23 1.27
C GLY A 70 13.96 -1.10 1.82
N SER A 71 14.89 -1.43 2.72
CA SER A 71 15.83 -0.49 3.34
C SER A 71 16.25 0.60 2.36
N THR A 72 15.69 1.79 2.55
CA THR A 72 16.06 2.96 1.78
C THR A 72 17.37 3.46 2.39
N HIS A 73 18.46 3.39 1.62
CA HIS A 73 19.65 4.13 1.99
C HIS A 73 19.27 5.61 2.09
N ASP A 74 19.81 6.32 3.09
CA ASP A 74 19.57 7.73 3.44
C ASP A 74 19.87 8.69 2.27
N ASP A 75 19.07 8.63 1.21
CA ASP A 75 19.14 9.50 0.05
C ASP A 75 18.07 10.59 0.21
N GLU A 76 18.52 11.83 0.39
CA GLU A 76 17.65 13.00 0.53
C GLU A 76 16.67 13.13 -0.64
N GLU A 77 17.06 12.75 -1.86
CA GLU A 77 16.17 12.80 -3.03
C GLU A 77 15.02 11.78 -2.91
N ALA A 78 15.31 10.59 -2.40
CA ALA A 78 14.30 9.55 -2.18
C ALA A 78 13.27 9.99 -1.13
N VAL A 79 13.73 10.64 -0.06
CA VAL A 79 12.86 11.21 0.99
C VAL A 79 11.95 12.30 0.40
N GLN A 80 12.50 13.23 -0.38
CA GLN A 80 11.68 14.29 -1.00
C GLN A 80 10.66 13.74 -1.99
N LEU A 81 11.02 12.72 -2.77
CA LEU A 81 10.10 12.06 -3.68
C LEU A 81 8.96 11.37 -2.93
N ASP A 82 9.28 10.72 -1.81
CA ASP A 82 8.28 10.06 -0.97
C ASP A 82 7.30 11.07 -0.33
N LEU A 83 7.81 12.17 0.22
CA LEU A 83 6.99 13.24 0.77
C LEU A 83 6.03 13.81 -0.28
N LYS A 84 6.53 14.04 -1.51
CA LYS A 84 5.71 14.52 -2.62
C LYS A 84 4.63 13.50 -3.02
N ARG A 85 4.96 12.20 -3.02
CA ARG A 85 4.01 11.11 -3.26
C ARG A 85 2.90 11.12 -2.21
N GLN A 86 3.27 11.12 -0.92
CA GLN A 86 2.32 11.10 0.19
C GLN A 86 1.40 12.32 0.18
N GLN A 87 1.94 13.53 -0.02
CA GLN A 87 1.12 14.75 -0.13
C GLN A 87 0.13 14.68 -1.29
N LYS A 88 0.59 14.23 -2.47
CA LYS A 88 -0.25 14.20 -3.67
C LYS A 88 -1.40 13.20 -3.54
N LEU A 89 -1.14 12.01 -2.99
CA LEU A 89 -2.15 11.00 -2.75
C LEU A 89 -3.03 11.34 -1.52
N GLY A 90 -2.47 12.01 -0.52
CA GLY A 90 -3.20 12.56 0.62
C GLY A 90 -4.28 13.57 0.21
N ASN A 91 -4.04 14.38 -0.82
CA ASN A 91 -5.06 15.27 -1.40
C ASN A 91 -6.28 14.53 -1.97
N TYR A 92 -6.14 13.24 -2.32
CA TYR A 92 -7.29 12.39 -2.70
C TYR A 92 -8.03 11.79 -1.50
N GLY A 93 -7.47 11.93 -0.29
CA GLY A 93 -7.95 11.35 0.96
C GLY A 93 -7.20 10.08 1.38
N VAL A 94 -6.09 9.72 0.72
CA VAL A 94 -5.36 8.48 0.98
C VAL A 94 -4.51 8.61 2.25
N LYS A 95 -4.72 7.68 3.19
CA LYS A 95 -3.89 7.47 4.39
C LYS A 95 -2.80 6.44 4.07
N PHE A 96 -1.67 6.50 4.78
CA PHE A 96 -0.53 5.61 4.55
C PHE A 96 -0.12 4.88 5.83
N LEU A 97 0.11 3.57 5.70
CA LEU A 97 0.95 2.79 6.61
C LEU A 97 2.18 2.31 5.84
N ARG A 98 3.32 2.26 6.51
CA ARG A 98 4.58 1.82 5.92
C ARG A 98 5.26 0.84 6.85
N PHE A 99 5.78 -0.23 6.28
CA PHE A 99 6.49 -1.27 7.00
C PHE A 99 7.80 -1.58 6.31
N GLU A 100 8.83 -1.83 7.11
CA GLU A 100 10.08 -2.34 6.58
C GLU A 100 9.90 -3.80 6.11
N ASP A 101 10.53 -4.13 4.99
CA ASP A 101 10.54 -5.47 4.41
C ASP A 101 11.06 -6.52 5.43
N VAL A 102 12.03 -6.12 6.27
CA VAL A 102 12.57 -6.97 7.35
C VAL A 102 11.54 -7.25 8.45
N ASP A 103 10.71 -6.27 8.82
CA ASP A 103 9.70 -6.45 9.88
C ASP A 103 8.63 -7.45 9.45
N ILE A 104 8.20 -7.38 8.18
CA ILE A 104 7.24 -8.33 7.61
C ILE A 104 7.84 -9.73 7.53
N LYS A 105 9.10 -9.85 7.08
CA LYS A 105 9.77 -11.16 6.99
C LYS A 105 9.99 -11.79 8.36
N ASN A 106 10.28 -10.98 9.38
CA ASN A 106 10.53 -11.46 10.73
C ASN A 106 9.23 -11.82 11.46
N ASN A 107 8.19 -10.98 11.37
CA ASN A 107 6.94 -11.20 12.08
C ASN A 107 5.75 -10.52 11.38
N VAL A 108 5.26 -11.16 10.30
CA VAL A 108 4.07 -10.69 9.58
C VAL A 108 2.83 -10.63 10.46
N GLU A 109 2.70 -11.50 11.47
CA GLU A 109 1.53 -11.51 12.37
C GLU A 109 1.44 -10.23 13.20
N ASN A 110 2.58 -9.72 13.69
CA ASN A 110 2.62 -8.45 14.40
C ASN A 110 2.29 -7.26 13.49
N VAL A 111 2.77 -7.28 12.24
CA VAL A 111 2.42 -6.26 11.23
C VAL A 111 0.91 -6.27 10.96
N VAL A 112 0.31 -7.46 10.81
CA VAL A 112 -1.13 -7.60 10.58
C VAL A 112 -1.93 -7.09 11.79
N LYS A 113 -1.53 -7.43 13.01
CA LYS A 113 -2.17 -6.93 14.23
C LYS A 113 -2.13 -5.40 14.29
N TYR A 114 -1.00 -4.78 13.94
CA TYR A 114 -0.89 -3.33 13.88
C TYR A 114 -1.85 -2.73 12.84
N ILE A 115 -1.97 -3.35 11.64
CA ILE A 115 -2.93 -2.93 10.63
C ILE A 115 -4.36 -3.02 11.17
N GLU A 116 -4.73 -4.11 11.84
CA GLU A 116 -6.06 -4.27 12.44
C GLU A 116 -6.35 -3.21 13.50
N GLU A 117 -5.39 -2.91 14.38
CA GLU A 117 -5.52 -1.86 15.39
C GLU A 117 -5.73 -0.50 14.75
N TYR A 118 -4.91 -0.15 13.74
CA TYR A 118 -5.06 1.09 12.99
C TYR A 118 -6.43 1.18 12.31
N ILE A 119 -6.91 0.10 11.69
CA ILE A 119 -8.23 0.05 11.05
C ILE A 119 -9.34 0.37 12.06
N ARG A 120 -9.29 -0.18 13.28
CA ARG A 120 -10.28 0.08 14.34
C ARG A 120 -10.30 1.54 14.81
N GLU A 121 -9.18 2.25 14.68
CA GLU A 121 -9.10 3.68 15.06
C GLU A 121 -9.70 4.61 13.99
N ILE A 122 -9.79 4.16 12.74
CA ILE A 122 -10.20 5.00 11.61
C ILE A 122 -11.58 4.65 11.03
N GLU A 123 -12.14 3.51 11.41
CA GLU A 123 -13.53 3.11 11.12
C GLU A 123 -14.53 3.97 11.91
#